data_AF-A0A4Q2ZAL5-F1
#
_entry.id   AF-A0A4Q2ZAL5-F1
#
_cell.length_a   1.000
_cell.length_b   1.000
_cell.length_c   1.000
_cell.angle_alpha   90.00
_cell.angle_beta   90.00
_cell.angle_gamma   90.00
#
_symmetry.space_group_name_H-M   'P 1'
#
loop_
_entity.id
_entity.type
_entity.pdbx_description
1 polymer ?
#
loop_
_entity_poly.entity_id
_entity_poly.type
_entity_poly.pdbx_seq_one_letter_code
_entity_poly.pdbx_strand_id
1 'polypeptide(L)'
;MPDPLAAVAAGFVELRELPFSQRAAGLMRAANLLETGSEEFALRMAREMGKPIAQGAAEVSKCATACRHYAEHGEEMLARVELEEAILLHQPLGPVLAIMPWNFPFWQVFRFAAPALMAGNTILLKHASNVSGCAHAIA
;
A
#
# COMPACT_ATOMS: atom_id res chain seq x y z
N MET A 1 -8.81 -17.43 -13.30
CA MET A 1 -8.16 -16.73 -12.17
C MET A 1 -8.79 -17.23 -10.89
N PRO A 2 -8.04 -17.47 -9.80
CA PRO A 2 -8.64 -17.78 -8.51
C PRO A 2 -9.57 -16.64 -8.08
N ASP A 3 -10.60 -16.97 -7.29
CA ASP A 3 -11.50 -15.97 -6.71
C ASP A 3 -10.68 -14.95 -5.89
N PRO A 4 -10.72 -13.65 -6.24
CA PRO A 4 -9.93 -12.64 -5.55
C PRO A 4 -10.28 -12.53 -4.05
N LEU A 5 -11.52 -12.84 -3.66
CA LEU A 5 -11.91 -12.83 -2.25
C LEU A 5 -11.21 -13.96 -1.48
N ALA A 6 -11.23 -15.17 -2.04
CA ALA A 6 -10.54 -16.31 -1.47
C ALA A 6 -9.01 -16.09 -1.39
N ALA A 7 -8.41 -15.49 -2.42
CA ALA A 7 -6.98 -15.21 -2.45
C ALA A 7 -6.56 -14.21 -1.35
N VAL A 8 -7.30 -13.11 -1.19
CA VAL A 8 -7.01 -12.08 -0.18
C VAL A 8 -7.25 -12.61 1.25
N ALA A 9 -8.27 -13.46 1.43
CA ALA A 9 -8.52 -14.12 2.71
C ALA A 9 -7.42 -15.13 3.08
N ALA A 10 -6.96 -15.95 2.12
CA ALA A 10 -5.86 -16.88 2.35
C ALA A 10 -4.55 -16.14 2.67
N GLY A 11 -4.22 -15.10 1.89
CA GLY A 11 -3.04 -14.28 2.14
C GLY A 11 -3.05 -13.57 3.49
N PHE A 12 -4.23 -13.29 4.06
CA PHE A 12 -4.32 -12.68 5.39
C PHE A 12 -3.78 -13.61 6.48
N VAL A 13 -4.05 -14.91 6.38
CA VAL A 13 -3.57 -15.92 7.34
C VAL A 13 -2.04 -15.91 7.41
N GLU A 14 -1.37 -15.74 6.28
CA GLU A 14 0.09 -15.67 6.21
C GLU A 14 0.62 -14.30 6.66
N LEU A 15 0.05 -13.21 6.12
CA LEU A 15 0.56 -11.85 6.32
C LEU A 15 0.47 -11.38 7.78
N ARG A 16 -0.58 -11.79 8.50
CA ARG A 16 -0.79 -11.40 9.90
C ARG A 16 0.28 -11.97 10.84
N GLU A 17 0.84 -13.14 10.50
CA GLU A 17 1.85 -13.83 11.32
C GLU A 17 3.28 -13.40 10.96
N LEU A 18 3.48 -12.65 9.86
CA LEU A 18 4.79 -12.13 9.52
C LEU A 18 5.30 -11.15 10.59
N PRO A 19 6.59 -11.20 10.97
CA PRO A 19 7.19 -10.15 11.79
C PRO A 19 7.13 -8.79 11.10
N PHE A 20 7.12 -7.71 11.89
CA PHE A 20 7.17 -6.34 11.37
C PHE A 20 8.33 -6.12 10.40
N SER A 21 9.51 -6.68 10.69
CA SER A 21 10.69 -6.57 9.81
C SER A 21 10.45 -7.11 8.40
N GLN A 22 9.68 -8.19 8.23
CA GLN A 22 9.36 -8.75 6.91
C GLN A 22 8.33 -7.91 6.17
N ARG A 23 7.33 -7.38 6.88
CA ARG A 23 6.35 -6.45 6.33
C ARG A 23 7.02 -5.14 5.88
N ALA A 24 7.88 -4.58 6.73
CA ALA A 24 8.70 -3.42 6.45
C ALA A 24 9.61 -3.65 5.23
N ALA A 25 10.26 -4.81 5.14
CA ALA A 25 11.07 -5.16 3.97
C ALA A 25 10.24 -5.18 2.67
N GLY A 26 8.98 -5.63 2.72
CA GLY A 26 8.05 -5.53 1.60
C GLY A 26 7.79 -4.08 1.17
N LEU A 27 7.50 -3.19 2.12
CA LEU A 27 7.29 -1.77 1.85
C LEU A 27 8.56 -1.08 1.33
N MET A 28 9.74 -1.43 1.84
CA MET A 28 11.01 -0.91 1.35
C MET A 28 11.27 -1.33 -0.10
N ARG A 29 10.95 -2.58 -0.46
CA ARG A 29 11.02 -3.02 -1.87
C ARG A 29 10.04 -2.25 -2.75
N ALA A 30 8.81 -2.04 -2.28
CA ALA A 30 7.82 -1.24 -3.01
C ALA A 30 8.31 0.21 -3.22
N ALA A 31 8.91 0.84 -2.21
CA ALA A 31 9.50 2.17 -2.35
C ALA A 31 10.58 2.24 -3.43
N ASN A 32 11.49 1.26 -3.46
CA ASN A 32 12.54 1.18 -4.47
C ASN A 32 11.97 0.97 -5.88
N LEU A 33 10.95 0.12 -6.03
CA LEU A 33 10.27 -0.12 -7.31
C LEU A 33 9.54 1.14 -7.80
N LEU A 34 8.90 1.88 -6.90
CA LEU A 34 8.28 3.17 -7.22
C LEU A 34 9.31 4.17 -7.75
N GLU A 35 10.43 4.35 -7.05
CA GLU A 35 11.48 5.28 -7.45
C GLU A 35 12.11 4.91 -8.79
N THR A 36 12.44 3.62 -8.98
CA THR A 36 13.07 3.12 -10.22
C THR A 36 12.12 3.13 -11.41
N GLY A 37 10.81 2.94 -11.20
CA GLY A 37 9.77 2.99 -12.23
C GLY A 37 9.12 4.36 -12.44
N SER A 38 9.60 5.41 -11.77
CA SER A 38 8.91 6.72 -11.68
C SER A 38 8.56 7.33 -13.04
N GLU A 39 9.47 7.26 -14.01
CA GLU A 39 9.22 7.76 -15.37
C GLU A 39 8.08 7.00 -16.06
N GLU A 40 8.09 5.67 -16.00
CA GLU A 40 7.05 4.84 -16.62
C GLU A 40 5.68 5.11 -15.97
N PHE A 41 5.63 5.17 -14.64
CA PHE A 41 4.40 5.40 -13.90
C PHE A 41 3.84 6.80 -14.16
N ALA A 42 4.70 7.82 -14.23
CA ALA A 42 4.30 9.18 -14.60
C ALA A 42 3.73 9.24 -16.02
N LEU A 43 4.34 8.54 -16.98
CA LEU A 43 3.83 8.44 -18.35
C LEU A 43 2.49 7.71 -18.43
N ARG A 44 2.29 6.64 -17.64
CA ARG A 44 0.97 5.96 -17.54
C ARG A 44 -0.10 6.90 -17.02
N MET A 45 0.17 7.61 -15.92
CA MET A 45 -0.76 8.60 -15.37
C MET A 45 -1.11 9.69 -16.38
N ALA A 46 -0.12 10.18 -17.13
CA ALA A 46 -0.33 11.17 -18.19
C ALA A 46 -1.25 10.63 -19.29
N ARG A 47 -1.03 9.39 -19.73
CA ARG A 47 -1.83 8.74 -20.79
C ARG A 47 -3.27 8.45 -20.36
N GLU A 48 -3.48 8.01 -19.13
CA GLU A 48 -4.80 7.56 -18.68
C GLU A 48 -5.68 8.68 -18.13
N MET A 49 -5.09 9.68 -17.46
CA MET A 49 -5.87 10.73 -16.80
C MET A 49 -5.31 12.15 -16.96
N GLY A 50 -4.35 12.33 -17.87
CA GLY A 50 -3.90 13.66 -18.30
C GLY A 50 -2.98 14.38 -17.31
N LYS A 51 -2.43 13.68 -16.31
CA LYS A 51 -1.51 14.30 -15.34
C LYS A 51 -0.23 14.76 -16.01
N PRO A 52 0.24 16.00 -15.74
CA PRO A 52 1.56 16.43 -16.16
C PRO A 52 2.64 15.49 -15.62
N ILE A 53 3.60 15.08 -16.46
CA ILE A 53 4.63 14.09 -16.11
C ILE A 53 5.37 14.46 -14.81
N ALA A 54 5.72 15.74 -14.63
CA ALA A 54 6.37 16.23 -13.42
C ALA A 54 5.52 16.01 -12.15
N GLN A 55 4.20 16.20 -12.24
CA GLN A 55 3.27 15.94 -11.13
C GLN A 55 3.11 14.43 -10.89
N GLY A 56 3.12 13.61 -11.95
CA GLY A 56 3.13 12.16 -11.83
C GLY A 56 4.37 11.64 -11.11
N ALA A 57 5.56 12.11 -11.49
CA ALA A 57 6.82 11.75 -10.83
C ALA A 57 6.84 12.18 -9.35
N ALA A 58 6.33 13.38 -9.04
CA ALA A 58 6.18 13.83 -7.66
C ALA A 58 5.19 12.96 -6.86
N GLU A 59 4.10 12.50 -7.47
CA GLU A 59 3.17 11.57 -6.83
C GLU A 59 3.83 10.22 -6.52
N VAL A 60 4.60 9.67 -7.47
CA VAL A 60 5.34 8.42 -7.26
C VAL A 60 6.34 8.56 -6.12
N SER A 61 7.12 9.64 -6.12
CA SER A 61 8.07 9.96 -5.05
C SER A 61 7.37 10.02 -3.69
N LYS A 62 6.19 10.67 -3.61
CA LYS A 62 5.38 10.72 -2.39
C LYS A 62 4.93 9.33 -1.93
N CYS A 63 4.58 8.43 -2.85
CA CYS A 63 4.21 7.05 -2.53
C CYS A 63 5.42 6.29 -1.94
N ALA A 64 6.59 6.44 -2.54
CA ALA A 64 7.82 5.83 -2.04
C ALA A 64 8.16 6.33 -0.63
N THR A 65 8.04 7.65 -0.39
CA THR A 65 8.21 8.23 0.96
C THR A 65 7.25 7.62 1.98
N ALA A 66 5.97 7.44 1.63
CA ALA A 66 5.00 6.82 2.54
C ALA A 66 5.34 5.35 2.84
N CYS A 67 5.76 4.58 1.85
CA CYS A 67 6.22 3.21 2.05
C CYS A 67 7.41 3.15 3.01
N ARG A 68 8.43 4.01 2.82
CA ARG A 68 9.59 4.09 3.72
C ARG A 68 9.18 4.49 5.13
N HIS A 69 8.35 5.53 5.26
CA HIS A 69 7.87 6.02 6.55
C HIS A 69 7.17 4.92 7.36
N TYR A 70 6.25 4.17 6.76
CA TYR A 70 5.57 3.08 7.48
C TYR A 70 6.46 1.86 7.69
N ALA A 71 7.43 1.59 6.81
CA ALA A 71 8.42 0.54 7.05
C ALA A 71 9.31 0.86 8.26
N GLU A 72 9.72 2.12 8.42
CA GLU A 72 10.63 2.58 9.47
C GLU A 72 9.92 2.78 10.81
N HIS A 73 8.71 3.34 10.80
CA HIS A 73 8.02 3.75 12.03
C HIS A 73 6.80 2.89 12.39
N GLY A 74 6.33 2.04 11.48
CA GLY A 74 5.06 1.33 11.67
C GLY A 74 5.06 0.35 12.84
N GLU A 75 6.21 -0.26 13.16
CA GLU A 75 6.33 -1.13 14.34
C GLU A 75 6.16 -0.35 15.64
N GLU A 76 6.81 0.82 15.74
CA GLU A 76 6.67 1.71 16.90
C GLU A 76 5.22 2.21 17.05
N MET A 77 4.57 2.59 15.95
CA MET A 77 3.17 3.01 15.94
C MET A 77 2.20 1.93 16.42
N LEU A 78 2.58 0.66 16.25
CA LEU A 78 1.75 -0.51 16.60
C LEU A 78 2.24 -1.24 17.84
N ALA A 79 3.25 -0.69 18.53
CA ALA A 79 3.79 -1.26 19.74
C ALA A 79 2.68 -1.47 20.78
N ARG A 80 2.81 -2.55 21.55
CA ARG A 80 1.94 -2.79 22.70
C ARG A 80 2.12 -1.69 23.73
N VAL A 81 1.03 -1.29 24.36
CA VAL A 81 1.05 -0.32 25.46
C VAL A 81 0.75 -1.08 26.75
N GLU A 82 1.71 -1.07 27.67
CA GLU A 82 1.55 -1.63 29.01
C GLU A 82 0.77 -0.62 29.88
N LEU A 83 -0.30 -1.09 30.54
CA LEU A 83 -1.11 -0.34 31.50
C LEU A 83 -1.03 -1.04 32.86
N GLU A 84 -1.50 -0.39 33.93
CA GLU A 84 -1.33 -0.89 35.31
C GLU A 84 -1.89 -2.32 35.52
N GLU A 85 -3.05 -2.62 34.95
CA GLU A 85 -3.72 -3.93 35.07
C GLU A 85 -4.10 -4.53 33.70
N ALA A 86 -3.60 -3.98 32.60
CA ALA A 86 -4.01 -4.38 31.25
C ALA A 86 -2.92 -4.15 30.21
N ILE A 87 -3.12 -4.74 29.03
CA ILE A 87 -2.33 -4.46 27.83
C ILE A 87 -3.23 -4.01 26.70
N LEU A 88 -2.79 -3.00 25.95
CA LEU A 88 -3.42 -2.61 24.69
C LEU A 88 -2.59 -3.14 23.53
N LEU A 89 -3.25 -3.89 22.64
CA LEU A 89 -2.66 -4.47 21.44
C LEU A 89 -3.35 -3.93 20.20
N HIS A 90 -2.56 -3.63 19.17
CA HIS A 90 -3.05 -3.29 17.85
C HIS A 90 -2.98 -4.52 16.95
N GLN A 91 -4.14 -5.03 16.54
CA GLN A 91 -4.24 -6.21 15.66
C GLN A 91 -4.80 -5.81 14.28
N PRO A 92 -4.39 -6.49 13.20
CA PRO A 92 -4.96 -6.27 11.89
C PRO A 92 -6.46 -6.58 11.88
N LEU A 93 -7.20 -5.84 11.07
CA LEU A 93 -8.64 -6.02 10.84
C LEU A 93 -8.92 -7.23 9.94
N GLY A 94 -8.03 -7.51 8.98
CA GLY A 94 -8.21 -8.57 7.99
C GLY A 94 -8.12 -8.07 6.55
N PRO A 95 -8.74 -8.78 5.59
CA PRO A 95 -8.95 -8.29 4.23
C PRO A 95 -9.68 -6.95 4.19
N VAL A 96 -9.13 -5.96 3.47
CA VAL A 96 -9.76 -4.64 3.28
C VAL A 96 -9.99 -4.36 1.79
N LEU A 97 -11.24 -4.07 1.43
CA LEU A 97 -11.61 -3.60 0.09
C LEU A 97 -11.33 -2.10 -0.06
N ALA A 98 -10.38 -1.76 -0.91
CA ALA A 98 -9.98 -0.40 -1.23
C ALA A 98 -10.65 0.07 -2.54
N ILE A 99 -11.60 1.01 -2.45
CA ILE A 99 -12.24 1.62 -3.63
C ILE A 99 -11.62 3.00 -3.86
N MET A 100 -10.83 3.16 -4.93
CA MET A 100 -9.97 4.33 -5.10
C MET A 100 -10.33 5.19 -6.32
N PRO A 101 -10.34 6.54 -6.19
CA PRO A 101 -10.64 7.47 -7.29
C PRO A 101 -9.43 7.69 -8.20
N TRP A 102 -9.65 8.30 -9.38
CA TRP A 102 -8.64 8.43 -10.44
C TRP A 102 -7.69 9.63 -10.31
N ASN A 103 -7.99 10.63 -9.48
CA ASN A 103 -7.29 11.92 -9.50
C ASN A 103 -5.83 11.86 -9.00
N PHE A 104 -5.52 10.86 -8.15
CA PHE A 104 -4.20 10.54 -7.64
C PHE A 104 -4.05 9.01 -7.64
N PRO A 105 -3.87 8.40 -8.82
CA PRO A 105 -4.06 6.98 -9.01
C PRO A 105 -3.06 6.12 -8.22
N PHE A 106 -1.85 6.64 -7.94
CA PHE A 106 -0.89 5.96 -7.07
C PHE A 106 -1.09 6.39 -5.62
N TRP A 107 -1.17 7.69 -5.35
CA TRP A 107 -1.16 8.20 -3.97
C TRP A 107 -2.41 7.81 -3.17
N GLN A 108 -3.59 7.73 -3.79
CA GLN A 108 -4.78 7.25 -3.09
C GLN A 108 -4.62 5.81 -2.63
N VAL A 109 -3.99 4.97 -3.46
CA VAL A 109 -3.72 3.57 -3.13
C VAL A 109 -2.65 3.50 -2.04
N PHE A 110 -1.46 4.08 -2.24
CA PHE A 110 -0.34 3.93 -1.30
C PHE A 110 -0.56 4.61 0.05
N ARG A 111 -1.26 5.74 0.11
CA ARG A 111 -1.63 6.40 1.37
C ARG A 111 -2.42 5.46 2.30
N PHE A 112 -3.24 4.60 1.70
CA PHE A 112 -4.00 3.57 2.42
C PHE A 112 -3.20 2.27 2.57
N ALA A 113 -2.57 1.81 1.50
CA ALA A 113 -1.99 0.48 1.43
C ALA A 113 -0.74 0.33 2.30
N ALA A 114 0.12 1.34 2.36
CA ALA A 114 1.34 1.29 3.16
C ALA A 114 1.05 1.04 4.66
N PRO A 115 0.19 1.82 5.35
CA PRO A 115 -0.14 1.53 6.74
C PRO A 115 -0.94 0.24 6.91
N ALA A 116 -1.86 -0.07 5.99
CA ALA A 116 -2.69 -1.28 6.09
C ALA A 116 -1.84 -2.56 6.00
N LEU A 117 -0.91 -2.63 5.04
CA LEU A 117 0.02 -3.74 4.88
C LEU A 117 0.98 -3.84 6.07
N MET A 118 1.51 -2.72 6.56
CA MET A 118 2.40 -2.72 7.73
C MET A 118 1.71 -3.25 8.99
N ALA A 119 0.43 -2.92 9.15
CA ALA A 119 -0.41 -3.42 10.23
C ALA A 119 -0.79 -4.91 10.08
N GLY A 120 -0.50 -5.54 8.94
CA GLY A 120 -0.77 -6.95 8.68
C GLY A 120 -2.10 -7.24 7.98
N ASN A 121 -2.74 -6.24 7.37
CA ASN A 121 -3.96 -6.41 6.58
C ASN A 121 -3.62 -6.78 5.14
N THR A 122 -4.47 -7.59 4.49
CA THR A 122 -4.42 -7.76 3.03
C THR A 122 -5.40 -6.80 2.35
N ILE A 123 -5.17 -6.55 1.06
CA ILE A 123 -5.89 -5.52 0.32
C ILE A 123 -6.49 -6.11 -0.95
N LEU A 124 -7.78 -5.83 -1.18
CA LEU A 124 -8.42 -5.99 -2.47
C LEU A 124 -8.65 -4.62 -3.08
N LEU A 125 -7.98 -4.30 -4.18
CA LEU A 125 -8.09 -3.00 -4.84
C LEU A 125 -9.15 -3.02 -5.94
N LYS A 126 -10.14 -2.14 -5.83
CA LYS A 126 -11.01 -1.72 -6.93
C LYS A 126 -10.67 -0.27 -7.28
N HIS A 127 -9.98 -0.06 -8.40
CA HIS A 127 -9.64 1.28 -8.84
C HIS A 127 -10.73 1.93 -9.70
N ALA A 128 -10.53 3.18 -10.10
CA ALA A 128 -11.39 3.86 -11.06
C ALA A 128 -11.14 3.28 -12.46
N SER A 129 -12.19 3.11 -13.25
CA SER A 129 -12.14 2.37 -14.51
C SER A 129 -11.29 3.03 -15.59
N ASN A 130 -11.09 4.35 -15.51
CA ASN A 130 -10.27 5.12 -16.46
C ASN A 130 -8.76 5.10 -16.14
N VAL A 131 -8.32 4.43 -15.08
CA VAL A 131 -6.91 4.31 -14.68
C VAL A 131 -6.49 2.85 -14.45
N SER A 132 -7.02 1.94 -15.28
CA SER A 132 -6.79 0.49 -15.15
C SER A 132 -5.32 0.08 -15.34
N GLY A 133 -4.58 0.79 -16.18
CA GLY A 133 -3.15 0.59 -16.40
C GLY A 133 -2.32 1.01 -15.18
N CYS A 134 -2.71 2.08 -14.50
CA CYS A 134 -2.14 2.43 -13.20
C CYS A 134 -2.47 1.35 -12.15
N ALA A 135 -3.72 0.84 -12.13
CA ALA A 135 -4.10 -0.23 -11.21
C ALA A 135 -3.24 -1.50 -11.41
N HIS A 136 -2.99 -1.90 -12.65
CA HIS A 136 -2.18 -3.07 -12.98
C HIS A 136 -0.69 -2.87 -12.67
N ALA A 137 -0.18 -1.63 -12.73
CA ALA A 137 1.19 -1.34 -12.35
C ALA A 137 1.43 -1.41 -10.83
N ILE A 138 0.36 -1.32 -10.03
CA ILE A 138 0.41 -1.36 -8.57
C ILE A 138 0.25 -2.79 -8.01
N ALA A 139 -0.60 -3.60 -8.65
CA ALA A 139 -0.99 -4.95 -8.20
C ALA A 139 0.03 -6.03 -8.61
#